data_AF-A0AAD7ZMB4-F1
#
_entry.id   AF-A0AAD7ZMB4-F1
#
_cell.length_a   1.000
_cell.length_b   1.000
_cell.length_c   1.000
_cell.angle_alpha   90.00
_cell.angle_beta   90.00
_cell.angle_gamma   90.00
#
_symmetry.space_group_name_H-M   'P 1'
#
loop_
_entity.id
_entity.type
_entity.pdbx_description
1 polymer ?
#
loop_
_entity_poly.entity_id
_entity_poly.type
_entity_poly.pdbx_seq_one_letter_code
_entity_poly.pdbx_strand_id
1 'polypeptide(L)'
;FYFPQGETCKRTHYHQGLSVPPLLEDPLFIAAGGEKLGYVEANTFVDFWKKMQTTCHDKASKFVHMMTRGSRDYLVPEDFIPLVQDVVDTHPGLTFLKEATEFHSRYVHTVIARIYYCVNRSWSGRITLPELRRSNLLQVIQLLEEEEDINQVTAYFSYEHFYVIYCKFWELDRDHDLYIDKQDLTRHSDHALSSRMIDRIFSGAVTRGNRQQNQDDKMSYTEFVWFLLSEEDKTHPTAIEYWFRCMDLDGDGFLSMYELEYFYEEQLQRMEAIGIETLPFEDCLCQMLDMIHPTVAGKISLGDLKRCKMTPIFFDTFFNLEKYLDHEQRDPFASQRDHDTDGHEIYWDRYAAEEYELLVAEEGANDHQDEVPFDDDNEGEDVLSPNLDHLTVNHITDNGPNNEWRRLEEAKLQSYRF
;
A
#
# COMPACT_ATOMS: atom_id res chain seq x y z
N PHE A 1 -26.35 18.29 -23.93
CA PHE A 1 -26.24 19.12 -22.72
C PHE A 1 -27.15 20.33 -22.85
N TYR A 2 -28.18 20.43 -22.01
CA TYR A 2 -29.14 21.54 -22.03
C TYR A 2 -28.85 22.41 -20.81
N PHE A 3 -28.29 23.60 -21.01
CA PHE A 3 -28.15 24.56 -19.91
C PHE A 3 -29.55 25.12 -19.58
N PRO A 4 -29.99 25.11 -18.31
CA PRO A 4 -31.15 25.90 -17.91
C PRO A 4 -30.90 27.35 -18.34
N GLN A 5 -31.90 28.00 -18.94
CA GLN A 5 -31.76 29.35 -19.49
C GLN A 5 -31.29 30.33 -18.39
N GLY A 6 -29.99 30.63 -18.39
CA GLY A 6 -29.33 31.45 -17.36
C GLY A 6 -27.87 31.05 -17.08
N GLU A 7 -27.02 31.08 -18.11
CA GLU A 7 -25.56 31.27 -18.14
C GLU A 7 -24.60 30.40 -17.28
N THR A 8 -25.06 29.62 -16.30
CA THR A 8 -24.17 28.93 -15.34
C THR A 8 -24.63 27.50 -15.01
N CYS A 9 -23.67 26.60 -14.79
CA CYS A 9 -23.88 25.21 -14.42
C CYS A 9 -23.31 24.94 -13.01
N LYS A 10 -24.14 24.43 -12.11
CA LYS A 10 -23.73 24.02 -10.76
C LYS A 10 -23.38 22.53 -10.77
N ARG A 11 -22.64 22.07 -9.75
CA ARG A 11 -22.24 20.65 -9.56
C ARG A 11 -23.38 19.67 -9.85
N THR A 12 -24.57 19.93 -9.31
CA THR A 12 -25.78 19.09 -9.44
C THR A 12 -26.39 18.99 -10.85
N HIS A 13 -25.93 19.79 -11.83
CA HIS A 13 -26.49 19.80 -13.18
C HIS A 13 -25.70 18.91 -14.18
N TYR A 14 -24.55 18.36 -13.79
CA TYR A 14 -23.73 17.53 -14.68
C TYR A 14 -24.35 16.15 -14.97
N HIS A 15 -25.09 15.60 -14.00
CA HIS A 15 -25.83 14.34 -14.10
C HIS A 15 -26.78 14.23 -15.32
N GLN A 16 -27.27 15.36 -15.86
CA GLN A 16 -28.27 15.37 -16.93
C GLN A 16 -27.67 15.84 -18.26
N GLY A 17 -26.92 14.95 -18.93
CA GLY A 17 -26.76 15.03 -20.39
C GLY A 17 -25.34 14.96 -20.96
N LEU A 18 -24.35 14.53 -20.17
CA LEU A 18 -23.04 14.10 -20.66
C LEU A 18 -22.91 12.59 -20.43
N SER A 19 -22.45 11.83 -21.42
CA SER A 19 -22.09 10.42 -21.25
C SER A 19 -20.72 10.31 -20.58
N VAL A 20 -20.61 10.86 -19.37
CA VAL A 20 -19.43 10.81 -18.50
C VAL A 20 -19.83 9.96 -17.29
N PRO A 21 -18.96 9.03 -16.83
CA PRO A 21 -19.20 8.30 -15.59
C PRO A 21 -19.43 9.27 -14.41
N PRO A 22 -20.46 9.07 -13.55
CA PRO A 22 -20.71 9.83 -12.34
C PRO A 22 -19.46 10.25 -11.56
N LEU A 23 -18.51 9.34 -11.31
CA LEU A 23 -17.28 9.62 -10.55
C LEU A 23 -16.31 10.58 -11.26
N LEU A 24 -16.54 10.86 -12.55
CA LEU A 24 -15.77 11.82 -13.33
C LEU A 24 -16.49 13.16 -13.52
N GLU A 25 -17.72 13.31 -13.01
CA GLU A 25 -18.47 14.57 -13.08
C GLU A 25 -17.80 15.67 -12.26
N ASP A 26 -17.35 15.33 -11.06
CA ASP A 26 -16.66 16.26 -10.16
C ASP A 26 -15.29 16.70 -10.68
N PRO A 27 -14.40 15.78 -11.09
CA PRO A 27 -13.19 16.14 -11.82
C PRO A 27 -13.47 17.02 -13.04
N LEU A 28 -14.52 16.74 -13.79
CA LEU A 28 -14.91 17.54 -14.96
C LEU A 28 -15.39 18.95 -14.57
N PHE A 29 -16.20 19.08 -13.51
CA PHE A 29 -16.65 20.36 -12.98
C PHE A 29 -15.48 21.22 -12.50
N ILE A 30 -14.54 20.62 -11.77
CA ILE A 30 -13.32 21.25 -11.29
C ILE A 30 -12.44 21.66 -12.48
N ALA A 31 -12.28 20.79 -13.48
CA ALA A 31 -11.48 21.05 -14.68
C ALA A 31 -12.00 22.23 -15.50
N ALA A 32 -13.33 22.39 -15.57
CA ALA A 32 -13.98 23.50 -16.23
C ALA A 32 -13.96 24.81 -15.40
N GLY A 33 -13.35 24.80 -14.20
CA GLY A 33 -13.15 25.98 -13.36
C GLY A 33 -14.23 26.23 -12.31
N GLY A 34 -15.09 25.24 -12.03
CA GLY A 34 -16.25 25.39 -11.15
C GLY A 34 -15.92 25.58 -9.67
N GLU A 35 -14.76 25.08 -9.23
CA GLU A 35 -14.30 25.10 -7.85
C GLU A 35 -14.25 26.51 -7.24
N LYS A 36 -13.82 27.52 -8.02
CA LYS A 36 -13.63 28.89 -7.52
C LYS A 36 -14.91 29.66 -7.28
N LEU A 37 -15.97 29.35 -8.03
CA LEU A 37 -17.20 30.13 -8.08
C LEU A 37 -18.42 29.34 -7.58
N GLY A 38 -18.29 28.02 -7.39
CA GLY A 38 -19.41 27.11 -7.14
C GLY A 38 -20.29 26.89 -8.36
N TYR A 39 -19.91 27.43 -9.52
CA TYR A 39 -20.57 27.26 -10.81
C TYR A 39 -19.58 27.45 -11.97
N VAL A 40 -19.93 26.93 -13.15
CA VAL A 40 -19.20 27.12 -14.41
C VAL A 40 -20.07 27.85 -15.42
N GLU A 41 -19.57 28.92 -16.02
CA GLU A 41 -20.28 29.60 -17.12
C GLU A 41 -20.43 28.68 -18.34
N ALA A 42 -21.59 28.75 -19.00
CA ALA A 42 -21.94 27.83 -20.08
C ALA A 42 -20.95 27.85 -21.24
N ASN A 43 -20.50 29.04 -21.64
CA ASN A 43 -19.53 29.20 -22.73
C ASN A 43 -18.17 28.60 -22.35
N THR A 44 -17.69 28.86 -21.13
CA THR A 44 -16.44 28.30 -20.60
C THR A 44 -16.47 26.78 -20.60
N PHE A 45 -17.58 26.18 -20.15
CA PHE A 45 -17.75 24.73 -20.18
C PHE A 45 -17.77 24.18 -21.61
N VAL A 46 -18.54 24.80 -22.51
CA VAL A 46 -18.66 24.36 -23.90
C VAL A 46 -17.33 24.44 -24.63
N ASP A 47 -16.54 25.49 -24.40
CA ASP A 47 -15.23 25.66 -25.01
C ASP A 47 -14.23 24.62 -24.48
N PHE A 48 -14.22 24.37 -23.16
CA PHE A 48 -13.44 23.28 -22.57
C PHE A 48 -13.83 21.92 -23.16
N TRP A 49 -15.12 21.61 -23.19
CA TRP A 49 -15.65 20.34 -23.68
C TRP A 49 -15.33 20.13 -25.17
N LYS A 50 -15.53 21.15 -26.01
CA LYS A 50 -15.16 21.11 -27.44
C LYS A 50 -13.67 20.88 -27.62
N LYS A 51 -12.83 21.62 -26.88
CA LYS A 51 -11.38 21.44 -26.94
C LYS A 51 -11.01 20.00 -26.61
N MET A 52 -11.49 19.47 -25.49
CA MET A 52 -11.25 18.07 -25.11
C MET A 52 -11.70 17.07 -26.17
N GLN A 53 -12.91 17.21 -26.73
CA GLN A 53 -13.40 16.28 -27.76
C GLN A 53 -12.59 16.33 -29.07
N THR A 54 -12.02 17.49 -29.40
CA THR A 54 -11.17 17.65 -30.59
C THR A 54 -9.73 17.16 -30.40
N THR A 55 -9.20 17.21 -29.17
CA THR A 55 -7.80 16.82 -28.88
C THR A 55 -7.64 15.42 -28.28
N CYS A 56 -8.70 14.87 -27.68
CA CYS A 56 -8.65 13.61 -26.93
C CYS A 56 -9.58 12.57 -27.55
N HIS A 57 -8.99 11.51 -28.12
CA HIS A 57 -9.70 10.54 -28.97
C HIS A 57 -10.01 9.19 -28.29
N ASP A 58 -9.60 9.00 -27.03
CA ASP A 58 -9.87 7.79 -26.25
C ASP A 58 -10.18 8.13 -24.78
N LYS A 59 -10.60 7.12 -24.00
CA LYS A 59 -10.93 7.30 -22.58
C LYS A 59 -9.74 7.84 -21.77
N ALA A 60 -8.53 7.34 -22.02
CA ALA A 60 -7.32 7.73 -21.30
C ALA A 60 -6.94 9.20 -21.55
N SER A 61 -6.93 9.66 -22.79
CA SER A 61 -6.64 11.06 -23.13
C SER A 61 -7.70 12.03 -22.61
N LYS A 62 -8.97 11.63 -22.58
CA LYS A 62 -10.03 12.42 -21.95
C LYS A 62 -9.83 12.50 -20.43
N PHE A 63 -9.55 11.38 -19.78
CA PHE A 63 -9.27 11.33 -18.35
C PHE A 63 -8.10 12.25 -17.96
N VAL A 64 -6.93 12.11 -18.61
CA VAL A 64 -5.79 12.98 -18.34
C VAL A 64 -6.11 14.45 -18.58
N HIS A 65 -6.87 14.77 -19.63
CA HIS A 65 -7.26 16.15 -19.91
C HIS A 65 -8.17 16.73 -18.81
N MET A 66 -9.12 15.95 -18.29
CA MET A 66 -9.98 16.38 -17.18
C MET A 66 -9.14 16.61 -15.92
N MET A 67 -8.40 15.61 -15.46
CA MET A 67 -7.64 15.67 -14.21
C MET A 67 -6.59 16.78 -14.21
N THR A 68 -5.98 17.09 -15.36
CA THR A 68 -4.95 18.13 -15.47
C THR A 68 -5.49 19.51 -15.89
N ARG A 69 -6.81 19.66 -16.08
CA ARG A 69 -7.43 20.86 -16.67
C ARG A 69 -6.85 21.22 -18.05
N GLY A 70 -6.41 20.20 -18.79
CA GLY A 70 -5.76 20.31 -20.09
C GLY A 70 -4.36 20.97 -20.07
N SER A 71 -3.73 21.06 -18.90
CA SER A 71 -2.40 21.70 -18.74
C SER A 71 -1.23 20.78 -19.09
N ARG A 72 -1.42 19.45 -18.96
CA ARG A 72 -0.36 18.43 -19.09
C ARG A 72 -0.89 17.17 -19.79
N ASP A 73 0.03 16.37 -20.29
CA ASP A 73 -0.22 15.06 -20.94
C ASP A 73 0.18 13.86 -20.06
N TYR A 74 0.42 14.11 -18.77
CA TYR A 74 0.69 13.13 -17.73
C TYR A 74 0.02 13.55 -16.42
N LEU A 75 -0.18 12.59 -15.52
CA LEU A 75 -0.72 12.80 -14.18
C LEU A 75 0.39 12.77 -13.13
N VAL A 76 0.26 13.60 -12.11
CA VAL A 76 1.04 13.56 -10.85
C VAL A 76 0.14 13.11 -9.69
N PRO A 77 0.67 12.70 -8.52
CA PRO A 77 -0.15 12.21 -7.41
C PRO A 77 -1.28 13.16 -7.02
N GLU A 78 -1.00 14.47 -6.99
CA GLU A 78 -1.96 15.50 -6.59
C GLU A 78 -3.17 15.59 -7.52
N ASP A 79 -3.02 15.18 -8.78
CA ASP A 79 -4.12 15.19 -9.74
C ASP A 79 -5.23 14.19 -9.37
N PHE A 80 -4.91 13.15 -8.59
CA PHE A 80 -5.87 12.12 -8.17
C PHE A 80 -6.65 12.48 -6.91
N ILE A 81 -6.19 13.46 -6.12
CA ILE A 81 -6.82 13.83 -4.84
C ILE A 81 -8.32 14.15 -5.02
N PRO A 82 -8.75 14.99 -5.98
CA PRO A 82 -10.17 15.31 -6.13
C PRO A 82 -11.04 14.11 -6.48
N LEU A 83 -10.52 13.16 -7.26
CA LEU A 83 -11.23 11.94 -7.62
C LEU A 83 -11.42 11.03 -6.40
N VAL A 84 -10.34 10.76 -5.67
CA VAL A 84 -10.42 9.86 -4.51
C VAL A 84 -11.25 10.49 -3.38
N GLN A 85 -11.21 11.81 -3.21
CA GLN A 85 -12.07 12.51 -2.27
C GLN A 85 -13.55 12.35 -2.64
N ASP A 86 -13.92 12.48 -3.92
CA ASP A 86 -15.31 12.28 -4.35
C ASP A 86 -15.75 10.82 -4.11
N VAL A 87 -14.86 9.84 -4.29
CA VAL A 87 -15.14 8.44 -3.93
C VAL A 87 -15.43 8.29 -2.43
N VAL A 88 -14.61 8.87 -1.55
CA VAL A 88 -14.87 8.87 -0.09
C VAL A 88 -16.20 9.56 0.23
N ASP A 89 -16.51 10.67 -0.45
CA ASP A 89 -17.69 11.49 -0.21
C ASP A 89 -18.99 10.91 -0.77
N THR A 90 -18.95 9.96 -1.70
CA THR A 90 -20.14 9.48 -2.43
C THR A 90 -20.36 7.98 -2.35
N HIS A 91 -19.30 7.16 -2.24
CA HIS A 91 -19.43 5.70 -2.28
C HIS A 91 -20.12 5.15 -1.01
N PRO A 92 -21.11 4.25 -1.14
CA PRO A 92 -21.86 3.72 0.00
C PRO A 92 -20.97 2.96 0.99
N GLY A 93 -20.05 2.13 0.48
CA GLY A 93 -19.08 1.38 1.29
C GLY A 93 -18.02 2.22 2.02
N LEU A 94 -18.01 3.55 1.89
CA LEU A 94 -17.09 4.45 2.60
C LEU A 94 -17.82 5.52 3.43
N THR A 95 -19.13 5.38 3.63
CA THR A 95 -19.93 6.36 4.38
C THR A 95 -19.42 6.58 5.81
N PHE A 96 -19.01 5.52 6.51
CA PHE A 96 -18.43 5.60 7.86
C PHE A 96 -17.11 6.39 7.88
N LEU A 97 -16.32 6.29 6.80
CA LEU A 97 -15.04 6.95 6.72
C LEU A 97 -15.22 8.46 6.74
N LYS A 98 -16.32 9.01 6.16
CA LYS A 98 -16.64 10.46 6.10
C LYS A 98 -16.55 11.18 7.44
N GLU A 99 -16.89 10.51 8.53
CA GLU A 99 -16.89 11.09 9.88
C GLU A 99 -15.50 11.05 10.53
N ALA A 100 -14.61 10.18 10.05
CA ALA A 100 -13.27 9.94 10.57
C ALA A 100 -12.19 10.72 9.78
N THR A 101 -12.16 12.04 9.98
CA THR A 101 -11.29 12.97 9.20
C THR A 101 -9.78 12.69 9.28
N GLU A 102 -9.28 12.08 10.36
CA GLU A 102 -7.86 11.70 10.49
C GLU A 102 -7.47 10.58 9.50
N PHE A 103 -8.41 9.68 9.20
CA PHE A 103 -8.21 8.54 8.31
C PHE A 103 -8.48 8.86 6.84
N HIS A 104 -9.20 9.95 6.54
CA HIS A 104 -9.45 10.42 5.17
C HIS A 104 -8.15 10.58 4.39
N SER A 105 -7.26 11.41 4.93
CA SER A 105 -6.00 11.74 4.26
C SER A 105 -5.15 10.48 4.03
N ARG A 106 -5.19 9.54 4.98
CA ARG A 106 -4.46 8.27 4.90
C ARG A 106 -5.02 7.35 3.83
N TYR A 107 -6.33 7.17 3.78
CA TYR A 107 -6.98 6.39 2.72
C TYR A 107 -6.68 6.98 1.35
N VAL A 108 -6.82 8.30 1.18
CA VAL A 108 -6.50 8.99 -0.08
C VAL A 108 -5.05 8.75 -0.50
N HIS A 109 -4.10 8.93 0.41
CA HIS A 109 -2.68 8.69 0.12
C HIS A 109 -2.39 7.23 -0.23
N THR A 110 -3.03 6.27 0.44
CA THR A 110 -2.84 4.84 0.16
C THR A 110 -3.39 4.45 -1.21
N VAL A 111 -4.61 4.89 -1.55
CA VAL A 111 -5.18 4.64 -2.89
C VAL A 111 -4.28 5.22 -3.98
N ILE A 112 -3.81 6.46 -3.82
CA ILE A 112 -2.91 7.10 -4.79
C ILE A 112 -1.57 6.36 -4.88
N ALA A 113 -0.99 5.95 -3.75
CA ALA A 113 0.24 5.17 -3.72
C ALA A 113 0.07 3.83 -4.46
N ARG A 114 -1.04 3.11 -4.23
CA ARG A 114 -1.39 1.86 -4.94
C ARG A 114 -1.58 2.09 -6.45
N ILE A 115 -2.26 3.17 -6.84
CA ILE A 115 -2.40 3.55 -8.27
C ILE A 115 -1.01 3.73 -8.91
N TYR A 116 -0.12 4.48 -8.27
CA TYR A 116 1.23 4.67 -8.80
C TYR A 116 2.06 3.40 -8.80
N TYR A 117 1.87 2.53 -7.80
CA TYR A 117 2.55 1.26 -7.70
C TYR A 117 2.25 0.35 -8.89
N CYS A 118 0.98 0.24 -9.32
CA CYS A 118 0.61 -0.61 -10.44
C CYS A 118 0.73 0.10 -11.80
N VAL A 119 0.38 1.38 -11.90
CA VAL A 119 0.25 2.08 -13.19
C VAL A 119 1.56 2.74 -13.64
N ASN A 120 2.31 3.39 -12.75
CA ASN A 120 3.53 4.14 -13.10
C ASN A 120 4.75 3.22 -13.22
N ARG A 121 4.73 2.31 -14.20
CA ARG A 121 5.78 1.31 -14.46
C ARG A 121 7.14 1.92 -14.80
N SER A 122 7.20 3.19 -15.21
CA SER A 122 8.44 3.90 -15.52
C SER A 122 9.21 4.44 -14.30
N TRP A 123 8.62 4.38 -13.09
CA TRP A 123 9.17 5.00 -11.87
C TRP A 123 9.39 6.51 -11.96
N SER A 124 8.84 7.17 -12.98
CA SER A 124 9.06 8.60 -13.26
C SER A 124 8.32 9.55 -12.31
N GLY A 125 7.38 9.03 -11.51
CA GLY A 125 6.44 9.86 -10.75
C GLY A 125 5.40 10.56 -11.62
N ARG A 126 5.30 10.18 -12.90
CA ARG A 126 4.38 10.77 -13.88
C ARG A 126 3.66 9.66 -14.65
N ILE A 127 2.36 9.48 -14.42
CA ILE A 127 1.57 8.52 -15.18
C ILE A 127 1.29 9.11 -16.56
N THR A 128 1.90 8.52 -17.58
CA THR A 128 1.76 8.92 -18.98
C THR A 128 0.55 8.26 -19.64
N LEU A 129 0.07 8.80 -20.76
CA LEU A 129 -1.02 8.19 -21.53
C LEU A 129 -0.76 6.72 -21.90
N PRO A 130 0.43 6.30 -22.37
CA PRO A 130 0.71 4.89 -22.65
C PRO A 130 0.66 3.99 -21.41
N GLU A 131 1.09 4.47 -20.24
CA GLU A 131 0.97 3.72 -18.98
C GLU A 131 -0.50 3.56 -18.58
N LEU A 132 -1.27 4.66 -18.60
CA LEU A 132 -2.68 4.62 -18.27
C LEU A 132 -3.46 3.66 -19.18
N ARG A 133 -3.20 3.69 -20.50
CA ARG A 133 -3.83 2.80 -21.48
C ARG A 133 -3.53 1.31 -21.27
N ARG A 134 -2.37 0.98 -20.70
CA ARG A 134 -1.95 -0.41 -20.44
C ARG A 134 -2.39 -0.91 -19.06
N SER A 135 -2.94 -0.04 -18.24
CA SER A 135 -3.46 -0.38 -16.91
C SER A 135 -4.96 -0.69 -16.94
N ASN A 136 -5.44 -1.30 -15.86
CA ASN A 136 -6.86 -1.52 -15.59
C ASN A 136 -7.54 -0.35 -14.86
N LEU A 137 -6.82 0.74 -14.53
CA LEU A 137 -7.33 1.82 -13.66
C LEU A 137 -8.68 2.40 -14.11
N LEU A 138 -8.84 2.70 -15.40
CA LEU A 138 -10.10 3.26 -15.91
C LEU A 138 -11.27 2.26 -15.90
N GLN A 139 -10.97 0.96 -15.93
CA GLN A 139 -11.97 -0.09 -15.81
C GLN A 139 -12.40 -0.21 -14.34
N VAL A 140 -11.44 -0.17 -13.42
CA VAL A 140 -11.71 -0.23 -11.98
C VAL A 140 -12.49 1.01 -11.49
N ILE A 141 -12.16 2.21 -11.98
CA ILE A 141 -12.95 3.42 -11.68
C ILE A 141 -14.41 3.26 -12.14
N GLN A 142 -14.64 2.58 -13.26
CA GLN A 142 -16.00 2.32 -13.72
C GLN A 142 -16.72 1.29 -12.82
N LEU A 143 -16.00 0.28 -12.31
CA LEU A 143 -16.54 -0.73 -11.42
C LEU A 143 -17.02 -0.14 -10.07
N LEU A 144 -16.35 0.90 -9.57
CA LEU A 144 -16.77 1.62 -8.35
C LEU A 144 -18.19 2.22 -8.42
N GLU A 145 -18.73 2.40 -9.62
CA GLU A 145 -20.11 2.91 -9.78
C GLU A 145 -21.16 1.80 -9.69
N GLU A 146 -20.74 0.56 -9.87
CA GLU A 146 -21.61 -0.62 -9.97
C GLU A 146 -21.56 -1.46 -8.69
N GLU A 147 -20.42 -1.48 -8.00
CA GLU A 147 -20.18 -2.31 -6.82
C GLU A 147 -20.37 -1.51 -5.52
N GLU A 148 -21.29 -1.92 -4.66
CA GLU A 148 -21.61 -1.19 -3.43
C GLU A 148 -20.63 -1.53 -2.29
N ASP A 149 -20.07 -2.75 -2.30
CA ASP A 149 -19.05 -3.18 -1.36
C ASP A 149 -17.65 -2.81 -1.87
N ILE A 150 -17.07 -1.77 -1.26
CA ILE A 150 -15.75 -1.24 -1.65
C ILE A 150 -14.64 -2.30 -1.55
N ASN A 151 -14.80 -3.34 -0.73
CA ASN A 151 -13.78 -4.37 -0.54
C ASN A 151 -13.78 -5.43 -1.66
N GLN A 152 -14.87 -5.56 -2.44
CA GLN A 152 -14.86 -6.34 -3.68
C GLN A 152 -14.00 -5.68 -4.77
N VAL A 153 -13.77 -4.37 -4.68
CA VAL A 153 -12.87 -3.62 -5.56
C VAL A 153 -11.45 -3.66 -5.01
N THR A 154 -10.85 -4.85 -5.04
CA THR A 154 -9.53 -5.13 -4.43
C THR A 154 -8.42 -4.26 -5.04
N ALA A 155 -8.48 -4.02 -6.36
CA ALA A 155 -7.58 -3.12 -7.06
C ALA A 155 -7.77 -1.66 -6.62
N TYR A 156 -6.71 -1.08 -6.07
CA TYR A 156 -6.59 0.33 -5.65
C TYR A 156 -7.45 0.78 -4.46
N PHE A 157 -8.75 0.45 -4.43
CA PHE A 157 -9.74 1.15 -3.60
C PHE A 157 -10.22 0.38 -2.35
N SER A 158 -9.97 -0.93 -2.25
CA SER A 158 -10.35 -1.72 -1.06
C SER A 158 -9.95 -1.06 0.25
N TYR A 159 -10.93 -0.94 1.15
CA TYR A 159 -10.73 -0.38 2.49
C TYR A 159 -9.99 -1.37 3.38
N GLU A 160 -10.27 -2.67 3.28
CA GLU A 160 -9.55 -3.71 4.04
C GLU A 160 -8.04 -3.66 3.78
N HIS A 161 -7.64 -3.52 2.51
CA HIS A 161 -6.23 -3.37 2.16
C HIS A 161 -5.62 -2.12 2.78
N PHE A 162 -6.35 -1.00 2.75
CA PHE A 162 -5.91 0.23 3.40
C PHE A 162 -5.73 0.03 4.90
N TYR A 163 -6.69 -0.63 5.56
CA TYR A 163 -6.68 -0.85 7.00
C TYR A 163 -5.46 -1.67 7.43
N VAL A 164 -5.18 -2.78 6.74
CA VAL A 164 -3.97 -3.60 7.00
C VAL A 164 -2.71 -2.77 6.85
N ILE A 165 -2.57 -2.02 5.75
CA ILE A 165 -1.38 -1.17 5.52
C ILE A 165 -1.24 -0.13 6.65
N TYR A 166 -2.34 0.47 7.06
CA TYR A 166 -2.34 1.49 8.10
C TYR A 166 -1.98 0.91 9.48
N CYS A 167 -2.56 -0.23 9.88
CA CYS A 167 -2.25 -0.88 11.15
C CYS A 167 -0.78 -1.29 11.22
N LYS A 168 -0.24 -1.92 10.17
CA LYS A 168 1.18 -2.27 10.12
C LYS A 168 2.11 -1.06 10.19
N PHE A 169 1.71 0.08 9.62
CA PHE A 169 2.47 1.33 9.79
C PHE A 169 2.40 1.83 11.23
N TRP A 170 1.20 1.86 11.80
CA TRP A 170 0.94 2.39 13.14
C TRP A 170 1.66 1.58 14.24
N GLU A 171 1.76 0.26 14.10
CA GLU A 171 2.54 -0.61 15.00
C GLU A 171 4.03 -0.22 15.07
N LEU A 172 4.57 0.32 13.98
CA LEU A 172 5.97 0.71 13.86
C LEU A 172 6.20 2.16 14.31
N ASP A 173 5.30 3.09 13.94
CA ASP A 173 5.32 4.53 14.27
C ASP A 173 4.85 4.80 15.71
N ARG A 174 5.69 4.43 16.69
CA ARG A 174 5.35 4.51 18.13
C ARG A 174 5.36 5.92 18.70
N ASP A 175 6.08 6.85 18.09
CA ASP A 175 6.11 8.26 18.49
C ASP A 175 5.11 9.12 17.70
N HIS A 176 4.37 8.50 16.76
CA HIS A 176 3.28 9.09 15.99
C HIS A 176 3.72 10.33 15.21
N ASP A 177 4.96 10.32 14.72
CA ASP A 177 5.54 11.43 13.95
C ASP A 177 5.25 11.31 12.45
N LEU A 178 4.60 10.21 12.04
CA LEU A 178 4.18 9.87 10.68
C LEU A 178 5.34 9.49 9.76
N TYR A 179 6.48 9.12 10.35
CA TYR A 179 7.63 8.57 9.69
C TYR A 179 8.09 7.28 10.37
N ILE A 180 8.81 6.46 9.62
CA ILE A 180 9.44 5.23 10.09
C ILE A 180 10.93 5.37 9.90
N ASP A 181 11.71 5.24 10.95
CA ASP A 181 13.16 5.18 10.84
C ASP A 181 13.67 3.73 10.65
N LYS A 182 14.98 3.56 10.54
CA LYS A 182 15.58 2.22 10.38
C LYS A 182 15.31 1.30 11.57
N GLN A 183 15.31 1.83 12.80
CA GLN A 183 15.08 1.06 14.01
C GLN A 183 13.63 0.62 14.11
N ASP A 184 12.70 1.48 13.69
CA ASP A 184 11.29 1.15 13.58
C ASP A 184 11.09 0.03 12.56
N LEU A 185 11.62 0.19 11.34
CA LEU A 185 11.48 -0.83 10.28
C LEU A 185 12.12 -2.17 10.65
N THR A 186 13.17 -2.16 11.46
CA THR A 186 13.81 -3.39 11.96
C THR A 186 12.85 -4.26 12.76
N ARG A 187 11.81 -3.69 13.39
CA ARG A 187 10.81 -4.45 14.15
C ARG A 187 9.71 -5.08 13.29
N HIS A 188 9.64 -4.73 12.01
CA HIS A 188 8.65 -5.30 11.10
C HIS A 188 8.84 -6.82 10.95
N SER A 189 7.75 -7.57 11.07
CA SER A 189 7.71 -9.05 10.99
C SER A 189 8.81 -9.72 11.80
N ASP A 190 8.89 -9.41 13.10
CA ASP A 190 9.83 -10.01 14.05
C ASP A 190 11.30 -10.01 13.58
N HIS A 191 11.74 -8.89 12.99
CA HIS A 191 13.09 -8.75 12.45
C HIS A 191 13.37 -9.68 11.25
N ALA A 192 12.37 -9.96 10.40
CA ALA A 192 12.51 -10.83 9.23
C ALA A 192 13.54 -10.32 8.21
N LEU A 193 13.58 -9.01 7.97
CA LEU A 193 14.50 -8.39 7.01
C LEU A 193 15.91 -8.19 7.58
N SER A 194 16.91 -8.40 6.72
CA SER A 194 18.32 -8.17 7.05
C SER A 194 18.60 -6.66 7.25
N SER A 195 19.52 -6.34 8.16
CA SER A 195 19.94 -4.95 8.42
C SER A 195 20.59 -4.31 7.20
N ARG A 196 21.38 -5.06 6.42
CA ARG A 196 21.94 -4.60 5.14
C ARG A 196 20.83 -4.22 4.16
N MET A 197 19.74 -4.99 4.09
CA MET A 197 18.61 -4.67 3.22
C MET A 197 17.85 -3.44 3.72
N ILE A 198 17.61 -3.31 5.02
CA ILE A 198 17.00 -2.11 5.61
C ILE A 198 17.84 -0.88 5.27
N ASP A 199 19.16 -0.93 5.40
CA ASP A 199 20.04 0.17 5.00
C ASP A 199 19.88 0.56 3.52
N ARG A 200 19.64 -0.41 2.64
CA ARG A 200 19.39 -0.18 1.21
C ARG A 200 18.07 0.50 0.93
N ILE A 201 17.01 0.18 1.68
CA ILE A 201 15.71 0.86 1.57
C ILE A 201 15.88 2.37 1.81
N PHE A 202 16.61 2.75 2.86
CA PHE A 202 16.89 4.16 3.19
C PHE A 202 18.04 4.78 2.38
N SER A 203 18.70 4.00 1.52
CA SER A 203 19.85 4.46 0.73
C SER A 203 19.49 5.31 -0.49
N GLY A 204 18.22 5.61 -0.72
CA GLY A 204 17.77 6.33 -1.92
C GLY A 204 17.57 5.45 -3.15
N ALA A 205 17.72 4.12 -3.03
CA ALA A 205 17.51 3.17 -4.12
C ALA A 205 16.04 3.15 -4.60
N VAL A 206 15.12 3.34 -3.65
CA VAL A 206 13.66 3.17 -3.83
C VAL A 206 12.83 4.37 -3.35
N THR A 207 13.45 5.36 -2.71
CA THR A 207 12.75 6.58 -2.28
C THR A 207 12.53 7.52 -3.46
N ARG A 208 11.32 8.08 -3.56
CA ARG A 208 10.89 8.95 -4.67
C ARG A 208 11.02 10.41 -4.23
N GLY A 209 12.09 11.10 -4.61
CA GLY A 209 12.24 12.52 -4.30
C GLY A 209 13.68 13.02 -4.40
N ASN A 210 13.85 14.34 -4.38
CA ASN A 210 15.18 14.94 -4.35
C ASN A 210 15.75 14.77 -2.93
N ARG A 211 16.72 13.87 -2.78
CA ARG A 211 17.43 13.56 -1.53
C ARG A 211 18.01 14.78 -0.79
N GLN A 212 18.16 15.91 -1.47
CA GLN A 212 18.57 17.18 -0.88
C GLN A 212 17.57 17.79 0.11
N GLN A 213 16.32 17.30 0.18
CA GLN A 213 15.34 17.71 1.18
C GLN A 213 15.14 16.69 2.33
N ASN A 214 15.45 15.41 2.12
CA ASN A 214 15.34 14.37 3.15
C ASN A 214 16.71 14.14 3.79
N GLN A 215 17.07 15.03 4.73
CA GLN A 215 18.22 14.86 5.62
C GLN A 215 17.95 13.89 6.77
N ASP A 216 16.69 13.52 6.97
CA ASP A 216 16.27 12.62 8.03
C ASP A 216 16.19 11.22 7.42
N ASP A 217 16.97 10.27 7.95
CA ASP A 217 16.97 8.83 7.60
C ASP A 217 15.61 8.18 7.97
N LYS A 218 14.54 8.70 7.37
CA LYS A 218 13.14 8.47 7.71
C LYS A 218 12.33 8.23 6.44
N MET A 219 11.40 7.29 6.54
CA MET A 219 10.48 6.86 5.49
C MET A 219 9.09 7.45 5.77
N SER A 220 8.51 8.13 4.79
CA SER A 220 7.12 8.61 4.90
C SER A 220 6.10 7.46 4.82
N TYR A 221 4.88 7.70 5.30
CA TYR A 221 3.76 6.76 5.13
C TYR A 221 3.57 6.27 3.69
N THR A 222 3.68 7.16 2.70
CA THR A 222 3.55 6.78 1.28
C THR A 222 4.68 5.87 0.80
N GLU A 223 5.89 6.03 1.33
CA GLU A 223 7.01 5.13 1.03
C GLU A 223 6.86 3.79 1.75
N PHE A 224 6.27 3.79 2.95
CA PHE A 224 5.92 2.56 3.66
C PHE A 224 4.89 1.72 2.90
N VAL A 225 3.86 2.34 2.29
CA VAL A 225 2.91 1.63 1.42
C VAL A 225 3.67 0.88 0.31
N TRP A 226 4.66 1.53 -0.32
CA TRP A 226 5.48 0.90 -1.36
C TRP A 226 6.35 -0.24 -0.84
N PHE A 227 6.94 -0.06 0.34
CA PHE A 227 7.69 -1.09 1.04
C PHE A 227 6.82 -2.32 1.30
N LEU A 228 5.68 -2.15 1.97
CA LEU A 228 4.83 -3.26 2.38
C LEU A 228 4.26 -4.03 1.17
N LEU A 229 3.77 -3.32 0.15
CA LEU A 229 3.34 -3.96 -1.10
C LEU A 229 4.46 -4.74 -1.81
N SER A 230 5.70 -4.28 -1.69
CA SER A 230 6.85 -4.97 -2.30
C SER A 230 7.31 -6.17 -1.46
N GLU A 231 7.19 -6.08 -0.13
CA GLU A 231 7.62 -7.12 0.79
C GLU A 231 6.68 -8.33 0.79
N GLU A 232 5.38 -8.08 0.72
CA GLU A 232 4.36 -9.13 0.79
C GLU A 232 4.10 -9.81 -0.55
N ASP A 233 4.23 -9.11 -1.69
CA ASP A 233 4.17 -9.71 -3.02
C ASP A 233 5.43 -9.46 -3.84
N LYS A 234 6.45 -10.27 -3.59
CA LYS A 234 7.71 -10.29 -4.35
C LYS A 234 7.58 -10.85 -5.78
N THR A 235 6.39 -11.25 -6.21
CA THR A 235 6.12 -11.64 -7.61
C THR A 235 5.68 -10.45 -8.46
N HIS A 236 5.16 -9.38 -7.84
CA HIS A 236 4.69 -8.21 -8.56
C HIS A 236 5.82 -7.55 -9.37
N PRO A 237 5.61 -7.16 -10.63
CA PRO A 237 6.66 -6.54 -11.44
C PRO A 237 7.31 -5.28 -10.81
N THR A 238 6.57 -4.52 -10.01
CA THR A 238 7.09 -3.40 -9.21
C THR A 238 7.95 -3.86 -8.05
N ALA A 239 7.55 -4.91 -7.34
CA ALA A 239 8.32 -5.46 -6.22
C ALA A 239 9.67 -6.00 -6.70
N ILE A 240 9.68 -6.69 -7.84
CA ILE A 240 10.91 -7.19 -8.46
C ILE A 240 11.86 -6.01 -8.78
N GLU A 241 11.33 -4.92 -9.32
CA GLU A 241 12.11 -3.69 -9.56
C GLU A 241 12.58 -3.02 -8.27
N TYR A 242 11.73 -3.01 -7.22
CA TYR A 242 12.03 -2.44 -5.91
C TYR A 242 13.23 -3.16 -5.28
N TRP A 243 13.15 -4.48 -5.14
CA TRP A 243 14.20 -5.27 -4.52
C TRP A 243 15.46 -5.34 -5.38
N PHE A 244 15.33 -5.40 -6.71
CA PHE A 244 16.49 -5.33 -7.59
C PHE A 244 17.26 -4.02 -7.40
N ARG A 245 16.58 -2.87 -7.30
CA ARG A 245 17.24 -1.57 -7.02
C ARG A 245 17.94 -1.55 -5.66
N CYS A 246 17.36 -2.20 -4.65
CA CYS A 246 18.01 -2.33 -3.35
C CYS A 246 19.24 -3.23 -3.41
N MET A 247 19.20 -4.33 -4.16
CA MET A 247 20.30 -5.28 -4.27
C MET A 247 21.44 -4.82 -5.19
N ASP A 248 21.13 -4.05 -6.23
CA ASP A 248 22.08 -3.42 -7.15
C ASP A 248 22.80 -2.27 -6.41
N LEU A 249 23.95 -2.58 -5.82
CA LEU A 249 24.69 -1.68 -4.93
C LEU A 249 25.39 -0.58 -5.74
N ASP A 250 25.90 -0.91 -6.91
CA ASP A 250 26.65 0.01 -7.77
C ASP A 250 25.79 0.67 -8.87
N GLY A 251 24.59 0.16 -9.12
CA GLY A 251 23.63 0.70 -10.08
C GLY A 251 23.99 0.37 -11.54
N ASP A 252 24.80 -0.67 -11.79
CA ASP A 252 25.21 -1.07 -13.15
C ASP A 252 24.12 -1.83 -13.93
N GLY A 253 23.02 -2.18 -13.26
CA GLY A 253 21.89 -2.90 -13.84
C GLY A 253 22.03 -4.43 -13.82
N PHE A 254 23.00 -4.96 -13.07
CA PHE A 254 23.22 -6.39 -12.84
C PHE A 254 23.53 -6.68 -11.38
N LEU A 255 23.06 -7.82 -10.87
CA LEU A 255 23.54 -8.38 -9.61
C LEU A 255 24.77 -9.25 -9.88
N SER A 256 25.90 -8.79 -9.37
CA SER A 256 27.18 -9.47 -9.37
C SER A 256 27.31 -10.45 -8.20
N MET A 257 28.27 -11.37 -8.28
CA MET A 257 28.55 -12.31 -7.19
C MET A 257 28.91 -11.61 -5.88
N TYR A 258 29.61 -10.48 -5.98
CA TYR A 258 29.97 -9.70 -4.81
C TYR A 258 28.74 -9.16 -4.08
N GLU A 259 27.74 -8.67 -4.81
CA GLU A 259 26.51 -8.14 -4.20
C GLU A 259 25.65 -9.25 -3.60
N LEU A 260 25.55 -10.40 -4.27
CA LEU A 260 24.86 -11.56 -3.74
C LEU A 260 25.52 -12.08 -2.47
N GLU A 261 26.85 -12.22 -2.47
CA GLU A 261 27.63 -12.64 -1.31
C GLU A 261 27.47 -11.62 -0.15
N TYR A 262 27.45 -10.33 -0.47
CA TYR A 262 27.23 -9.28 0.52
C TYR A 262 25.89 -9.44 1.25
N PHE A 263 24.78 -9.72 0.58
CA PHE A 263 23.53 -9.95 1.33
C PHE A 263 23.52 -11.30 2.03
N TYR A 264 24.03 -12.34 1.37
CA TYR A 264 24.02 -13.70 1.91
C TYR A 264 24.88 -13.88 3.16
N GLU A 265 26.00 -13.16 3.28
CA GLU A 265 26.86 -13.21 4.47
C GLU A 265 26.10 -12.88 5.76
N GLU A 266 25.19 -11.90 5.72
CA GLU A 266 24.34 -11.59 6.87
C GLU A 266 23.31 -12.69 7.14
N GLN A 267 22.72 -13.27 6.09
CA GLN A 267 21.78 -14.39 6.23
C GLN A 267 22.43 -15.60 6.90
N LEU A 268 23.68 -15.93 6.53
CA LEU A 268 24.47 -16.98 7.18
C LEU A 268 24.62 -16.72 8.69
N GLN A 269 25.03 -15.51 9.06
CA GLN A 269 25.19 -15.13 10.47
C GLN A 269 23.88 -15.25 11.25
N ARG A 270 22.75 -14.84 10.64
CA ARG A 270 21.43 -14.91 11.26
C ARG A 270 20.94 -16.36 11.43
N MET A 271 21.17 -17.23 10.43
CA MET A 271 20.85 -18.66 10.51
C MET A 271 21.70 -19.37 11.57
N GLU A 272 23.01 -19.09 11.62
CA GLU A 272 23.92 -19.64 12.64
C GLU A 272 23.49 -19.23 14.06
N ALA A 273 23.02 -17.99 14.24
CA ALA A 273 22.58 -17.49 15.55
C ALA A 273 21.36 -18.25 16.11
N ILE A 274 20.51 -18.81 15.25
CA ILE A 274 19.37 -19.66 15.62
C ILE A 274 19.66 -21.16 15.50
N GLY A 275 20.91 -21.54 15.22
CA GLY A 275 21.37 -22.93 15.19
C GLY A 275 20.95 -23.72 13.96
N ILE A 276 20.63 -23.05 12.84
CA ILE A 276 20.29 -23.69 11.57
C ILE A 276 21.58 -23.96 10.78
N GLU A 277 21.67 -25.16 10.21
CA GLU A 277 22.78 -25.53 9.32
C GLU A 277 22.73 -24.69 8.05
N THR A 278 23.83 -24.01 7.76
CA THR A 278 23.92 -23.07 6.64
C THR A 278 24.50 -23.72 5.39
N LEU A 279 24.01 -23.30 4.23
CA LEU A 279 24.55 -23.69 2.94
C LEU A 279 25.70 -22.73 2.56
N PRO A 280 26.89 -23.22 2.16
CA PRO A 280 27.95 -22.33 1.69
C PRO A 280 27.51 -21.48 0.50
N PHE A 281 28.03 -20.25 0.40
CA PHE A 281 27.63 -19.31 -0.66
C PHE A 281 27.83 -19.90 -2.08
N GLU A 282 28.90 -20.64 -2.33
CA GLU A 282 29.15 -21.26 -3.65
C GLU A 282 28.04 -22.22 -4.07
N ASP A 283 27.51 -23.01 -3.13
CA ASP A 283 26.43 -23.96 -3.37
C ASP A 283 25.09 -23.24 -3.53
N CYS A 284 24.80 -22.26 -2.65
CA CYS A 284 23.62 -21.40 -2.76
C CYS A 284 23.58 -20.68 -4.11
N LEU A 285 24.72 -20.11 -4.52
CA LEU A 285 24.85 -19.41 -5.78
C LEU A 285 24.57 -20.33 -6.97
N CYS A 286 25.09 -21.56 -6.96
CA CYS A 286 24.79 -22.53 -8.03
C CYS A 286 23.28 -22.81 -8.12
N GLN A 287 22.60 -23.01 -6.99
CA GLN A 287 21.14 -23.21 -6.97
C GLN A 287 20.39 -21.99 -7.53
N MET A 288 20.78 -20.78 -7.13
CA MET A 288 20.16 -19.54 -7.60
C MET A 288 20.38 -19.32 -9.11
N LEU A 289 21.58 -19.62 -9.62
CA LEU A 289 21.89 -19.50 -11.05
C LEU A 289 21.15 -20.53 -11.89
N ASP A 290 21.02 -21.76 -11.40
CA ASP A 290 20.24 -22.81 -12.06
C ASP A 290 18.75 -22.45 -12.12
N MET A 291 18.22 -21.87 -11.03
CA MET A 291 16.83 -21.39 -10.95
C MET A 291 16.55 -20.19 -11.87
N ILE A 292 17.45 -19.20 -11.91
CA ILE A 292 17.24 -17.96 -12.68
C ILE A 292 17.56 -18.15 -14.16
N HIS A 293 18.57 -18.98 -14.45
CA HIS A 293 19.11 -19.18 -15.79
C HIS A 293 19.45 -17.84 -16.49
N PRO A 294 20.40 -17.05 -15.95
CA PRO A 294 20.69 -15.72 -16.46
C PRO A 294 21.22 -15.75 -17.89
N THR A 295 20.87 -14.72 -18.67
CA THR A 295 21.29 -14.61 -20.07
C THR A 295 22.81 -14.47 -20.21
N VAL A 296 23.42 -13.77 -19.25
CA VAL A 296 24.88 -13.57 -19.18
C VAL A 296 25.40 -14.37 -17.99
N ALA A 297 26.35 -15.27 -18.27
CA ALA A 297 26.96 -16.08 -17.22
C ALA A 297 27.58 -15.19 -16.13
N GLY A 298 27.23 -15.48 -14.88
CA GLY A 298 27.81 -14.80 -13.73
C GLY A 298 27.25 -13.40 -13.42
N LYS A 299 26.20 -12.95 -14.10
CA LYS A 299 25.50 -11.67 -13.82
C LYS A 299 24.00 -11.83 -13.99
N ILE A 300 23.22 -11.43 -12.98
CA ILE A 300 21.75 -11.51 -13.02
C ILE A 300 21.18 -10.14 -13.34
N SER A 301 20.48 -9.98 -14.46
CA SER A 301 19.77 -8.75 -14.77
C SER A 301 18.35 -8.73 -14.21
N LEU A 302 17.76 -7.54 -14.06
CA LEU A 302 16.33 -7.39 -13.76
C LEU A 302 15.44 -8.16 -14.75
N GLY A 303 15.85 -8.19 -16.02
CA GLY A 303 15.15 -8.94 -17.06
C GLY A 303 15.18 -10.45 -16.84
N ASP A 304 16.23 -11.00 -16.21
CA ASP A 304 16.33 -12.42 -15.88
C ASP A 304 15.37 -12.77 -14.75
N LEU A 305 15.35 -11.98 -13.66
CA LEU A 305 14.42 -12.18 -12.53
C LEU A 305 12.95 -12.12 -12.96
N LYS A 306 12.58 -11.16 -13.81
CA LYS A 306 11.19 -11.09 -14.31
C LYS A 306 10.78 -12.29 -15.17
N ARG A 307 11.73 -13.03 -15.74
CA ARG A 307 11.44 -14.21 -16.56
C ARG A 307 11.38 -15.50 -15.75
N CYS A 308 12.13 -15.61 -14.66
CA CYS A 308 12.23 -16.87 -13.91
C CYS A 308 10.97 -17.21 -13.11
N LYS A 309 10.14 -16.21 -12.77
CA LYS A 309 8.90 -16.34 -11.96
C LYS A 309 9.09 -16.89 -10.53
N MET A 310 10.33 -17.17 -10.12
CA MET A 310 10.72 -17.67 -8.80
C MET A 310 11.34 -16.56 -7.93
N THR A 311 10.91 -15.31 -8.13
CA THR A 311 11.50 -14.15 -7.45
C THR A 311 11.31 -14.12 -5.94
N PRO A 312 10.20 -14.61 -5.34
CA PRO A 312 10.09 -14.65 -3.88
C PRO A 312 11.21 -15.49 -3.25
N ILE A 313 11.43 -16.71 -3.77
CA ILE A 313 12.48 -17.60 -3.28
C ILE A 313 13.85 -16.92 -3.41
N PHE A 314 14.17 -16.38 -4.58
CA PHE A 314 15.45 -15.68 -4.79
C PHE A 314 15.66 -14.57 -3.76
N PHE A 315 14.71 -13.66 -3.62
CA PHE A 315 14.85 -12.51 -2.74
C PHE A 315 14.89 -12.92 -1.27
N ASP A 316 14.00 -13.82 -0.83
CA ASP A 316 13.94 -14.26 0.55
C ASP A 316 15.24 -14.97 0.98
N THR A 317 15.85 -15.78 0.10
CA THR A 317 17.18 -16.38 0.34
C THR A 317 18.23 -15.35 0.72
N PHE A 318 18.24 -14.18 0.08
CA PHE A 318 19.29 -13.19 0.31
C PHE A 318 19.01 -12.21 1.47
N PHE A 319 17.76 -12.00 1.87
CA PHE A 319 17.50 -10.96 2.88
C PHE A 319 16.26 -11.11 3.76
N ASN A 320 15.39 -12.10 3.55
CA ASN A 320 14.25 -12.35 4.44
C ASN A 320 14.39 -13.75 5.06
N LEU A 321 14.80 -13.79 6.33
CA LEU A 321 15.06 -15.06 7.02
C LEU A 321 13.78 -15.85 7.28
N GLU A 322 12.71 -15.20 7.73
CA GLU A 322 11.46 -15.88 8.08
C GLU A 322 10.84 -16.55 6.86
N LYS A 323 10.62 -15.79 5.78
CA LYS A 323 10.05 -16.31 4.53
C LYS A 323 10.97 -17.33 3.86
N TYR A 324 12.30 -17.20 4.01
CA TYR A 324 13.24 -18.22 3.55
C TYR A 324 13.02 -19.57 4.25
N LEU A 325 12.87 -19.56 5.58
CA LEU A 325 12.63 -20.78 6.35
C LEU A 325 11.29 -21.44 5.99
N ASP A 326 10.27 -20.65 5.67
CA ASP A 326 8.99 -21.15 5.19
C ASP A 326 9.12 -21.86 3.83
N HIS A 327 9.93 -21.33 2.92
CA HIS A 327 10.19 -21.96 1.62
C HIS A 327 10.93 -23.29 1.76
N GLU A 328 11.90 -23.38 2.67
CA GLU A 328 12.67 -24.61 2.94
C GLU A 328 11.81 -25.71 3.58
N GLN A 329 10.81 -25.35 4.37
CA GLN A 329 9.90 -26.29 5.02
C GLN A 329 8.75 -26.74 4.12
N ARG A 330 8.45 -25.99 3.05
CA ARG A 330 7.36 -26.33 2.11
C ARG A 330 7.75 -27.53 1.24
N ASP A 331 6.80 -28.46 1.09
CA ASP A 331 6.96 -29.62 0.21
C ASP A 331 7.22 -29.15 -1.24
N PRO A 332 8.29 -29.63 -1.91
CA PRO A 332 8.59 -29.31 -3.32
C PRO A 332 7.43 -29.57 -4.30
N PHE A 333 6.50 -30.46 -3.95
CA PHE A 333 5.31 -30.78 -4.75
C PHE A 333 4.10 -29.90 -4.45
N ALA A 334 4.11 -29.10 -3.37
CA ALA A 334 3.05 -28.14 -3.05
C ALA A 334 3.15 -26.89 -3.95
N SER A 335 4.36 -26.38 -4.17
CA SER A 335 4.64 -25.19 -4.99
C SER A 335 4.22 -25.33 -6.47
N GLN A 336 4.10 -26.56 -6.97
CA GLN A 336 3.62 -26.84 -8.34
C GLN A 336 2.11 -26.69 -8.48
N ARG A 337 1.32 -26.76 -7.39
CA ARG A 337 -0.14 -26.63 -7.46
C ARG A 337 -0.60 -25.17 -7.39
N ASP A 338 0.15 -24.32 -6.68
CA ASP A 338 -0.19 -22.90 -6.55
C ASP A 338 0.20 -22.09 -7.80
N HIS A 339 1.21 -22.53 -8.55
CA HIS A 339 1.68 -21.83 -9.76
C HIS A 339 0.74 -21.92 -10.98
N ASP A 340 -0.26 -22.80 -10.95
CA ASP A 340 -1.23 -22.98 -12.04
C ASP A 340 -2.45 -22.05 -11.95
N THR A 341 -2.52 -21.18 -10.94
CA THR A 341 -3.60 -20.19 -10.79
C THR A 341 -3.12 -18.81 -11.25
N ASP A 342 -3.56 -18.40 -12.42
CA ASP A 342 -3.33 -17.06 -12.98
C ASP A 342 -3.75 -15.96 -11.99
N GLY A 343 -2.78 -15.25 -11.40
CA GLY A 343 -3.03 -13.96 -10.77
C GLY A 343 -1.95 -13.52 -9.78
N HIS A 344 -1.03 -12.66 -10.23
CA HIS A 344 -0.18 -11.87 -9.33
C HIS A 344 -1.01 -11.03 -8.33
N GLU A 345 -2.20 -10.59 -8.74
CA GLU A 345 -3.16 -9.89 -7.86
C GLU A 345 -3.67 -10.77 -6.70
N ILE A 346 -3.49 -12.10 -6.74
CA ILE A 346 -4.01 -13.01 -5.69
C ILE A 346 -3.16 -12.98 -4.41
N TYR A 347 -1.84 -12.76 -4.50
CA TYR A 347 -0.96 -12.86 -3.32
C TYR A 347 -1.21 -11.73 -2.32
N TRP A 348 -1.19 -10.47 -2.79
CA TRP A 348 -1.49 -9.32 -1.96
C TRP A 348 -2.93 -9.36 -1.43
N ASP A 349 -3.90 -9.66 -2.30
CA ASP A 349 -5.32 -9.68 -1.92
C ASP A 349 -5.58 -10.76 -0.84
N ARG A 350 -4.94 -11.94 -0.96
CA ARG A 350 -5.01 -13.00 0.04
C ARG A 350 -4.36 -12.60 1.35
N TYR A 351 -3.14 -12.07 1.31
CA TYR A 351 -2.44 -11.60 2.50
C TYR A 351 -3.27 -10.54 3.25
N ALA A 352 -3.77 -9.55 2.53
CA ALA A 352 -4.56 -8.48 3.12
C ALA A 352 -5.88 -9.00 3.71
N ALA A 353 -6.55 -9.97 3.08
CA ALA A 353 -7.74 -10.59 3.64
C ALA A 353 -7.44 -11.38 4.94
N GLU A 354 -6.38 -12.19 4.93
CA GLU A 354 -5.96 -12.98 6.10
C GLU A 354 -5.55 -12.08 7.27
N GLU A 355 -4.74 -11.05 7.02
CA GLU A 355 -4.33 -10.08 8.05
C GLU A 355 -5.50 -9.24 8.56
N TYR A 356 -6.43 -8.84 7.67
CA TYR A 356 -7.61 -8.10 8.08
C TYR A 356 -8.48 -8.94 9.03
N GLU A 357 -8.69 -10.23 8.71
CA GLU A 357 -9.44 -11.16 9.57
C GLU A 357 -8.77 -11.33 10.95
N LEU A 358 -7.44 -11.43 10.99
CA LEU A 358 -6.68 -11.50 12.24
C LEU A 358 -6.82 -10.24 13.08
N LEU A 359 -6.67 -9.05 12.47
CA LEU A 359 -6.83 -7.77 13.15
C LEU A 359 -8.22 -7.65 13.76
N VAL A 360 -9.27 -7.96 13.00
CA VAL A 360 -10.66 -7.93 13.49
C VAL A 360 -10.90 -8.97 14.60
N ALA A 361 -10.27 -10.14 14.52
CA ALA A 361 -10.40 -11.19 15.55
C ALA A 361 -9.72 -10.80 16.87
N GLU A 362 -8.52 -10.21 16.81
CA GLU A 362 -7.80 -9.71 18.00
C GLU A 362 -8.57 -8.59 18.70
N GLU A 363 -9.28 -7.75 17.93
CA GLU A 363 -10.17 -6.72 18.45
C GLU A 363 -11.35 -7.31 19.23
N GLY A 364 -12.04 -8.30 18.66
CA GLY A 364 -13.17 -8.97 19.33
C GLY A 364 -12.77 -9.77 20.58
N ALA A 365 -11.53 -10.25 20.66
CA ALA A 365 -11.03 -10.99 21.81
C ALA A 365 -10.67 -10.07 23.00
N ASN A 366 -10.22 -8.84 22.75
CA ASN A 366 -9.91 -7.86 23.79
C ASN A 366 -11.18 -7.32 24.48
N ASP A 367 -12.30 -7.21 23.75
CA ASP A 367 -13.60 -6.80 24.34
C ASP A 367 -14.14 -7.82 25.36
N HIS A 368 -13.73 -9.09 25.28
CA HIS A 368 -14.15 -10.15 26.21
C HIS A 368 -13.24 -10.30 27.45
N GLN A 369 -12.07 -9.65 27.50
CA GLN A 369 -11.22 -9.66 28.69
C GLN A 369 -11.59 -8.58 29.72
N ASP A 370 -12.36 -7.56 29.32
CA ASP A 370 -12.83 -6.50 30.22
C ASP A 370 -14.18 -6.82 30.92
N GLU A 371 -14.86 -7.93 30.55
CA GLU A 371 -16.02 -8.46 31.28
C GLU A 371 -15.63 -9.62 32.19
N VAL A 372 -14.84 -9.35 33.24
CA VAL A 372 -14.77 -10.28 34.38
C VAL A 372 -16.07 -10.11 35.19
N PRO A 373 -16.95 -11.12 35.30
CA PRO A 373 -18.09 -11.03 36.20
C PRO A 373 -17.51 -10.95 37.61
N PHE A 374 -17.81 -9.87 38.33
CA PHE A 374 -17.67 -9.82 39.77
C PHE A 374 -18.60 -10.88 40.37
N ASP A 375 -18.10 -12.10 40.57
CA ASP A 375 -18.69 -13.04 41.51
C ASP A 375 -18.38 -12.52 42.93
N ASP A 376 -19.36 -11.81 43.48
CA ASP A 376 -19.45 -11.44 44.88
C ASP A 376 -19.78 -12.71 45.67
N ASP A 377 -18.77 -13.36 46.25
CA ASP A 377 -18.94 -14.17 47.46
C ASP A 377 -17.61 -14.30 48.23
N ASN A 378 -17.62 -13.64 49.39
CA ASN A 378 -16.60 -13.53 50.42
C ASN A 378 -16.44 -14.85 51.23
N GLU A 379 -15.20 -15.16 51.65
CA GLU A 379 -14.77 -15.52 53.02
C GLU A 379 -13.57 -16.50 53.06
N GLY A 380 -12.47 -16.11 53.71
CA GLY A 380 -11.51 -17.05 54.30
C GLY A 380 -10.02 -16.72 54.18
N GLU A 381 -9.50 -15.99 55.18
CA GLU A 381 -8.15 -15.97 55.77
C GLU A 381 -6.96 -16.67 55.06
N ASP A 382 -5.86 -15.92 54.80
CA ASP A 382 -4.59 -16.13 55.55
C ASP A 382 -3.45 -15.12 55.19
N VAL A 383 -3.20 -14.17 56.10
CA VAL A 383 -1.93 -13.89 56.80
C VAL A 383 -0.57 -13.88 56.03
N LEU A 384 -0.11 -12.63 55.78
CA LEU A 384 1.26 -12.07 55.93
C LEU A 384 2.45 -12.46 55.01
N SER A 385 2.94 -11.43 54.28
CA SER A 385 4.29 -10.87 54.55
C SER A 385 4.42 -9.41 54.07
N PRO A 386 4.88 -8.47 54.93
CA PRO A 386 5.08 -7.08 54.56
C PRO A 386 6.51 -6.86 54.06
N ASN A 387 6.67 -6.45 52.80
CA ASN A 387 7.78 -5.60 52.32
C ASN A 387 7.64 -5.37 50.81
N LEU A 388 6.78 -4.43 50.41
CA LEU A 388 6.99 -3.64 49.19
C LEU A 388 6.11 -2.38 49.13
N ASP A 389 6.17 -1.52 50.16
CA ASP A 389 5.58 -0.19 50.04
C ASP A 389 6.63 0.80 49.51
N HIS A 390 6.63 1.00 48.19
CA HIS A 390 6.70 2.32 47.56
C HIS A 390 6.57 2.21 46.03
N LEU A 391 5.41 1.72 45.57
CA LEU A 391 4.86 2.10 44.26
C LEU A 391 3.36 2.33 44.47
N THR A 392 3.04 3.48 45.08
CA THR A 392 1.68 4.01 45.05
C THR A 392 1.34 4.37 43.61
N VAL A 393 0.53 3.50 43.02
CA VAL A 393 -0.63 3.81 42.18
C VAL A 393 -0.85 5.32 42.04
N ASN A 394 -0.32 5.88 40.96
CA ASN A 394 -0.97 7.00 40.33
C ASN A 394 -1.94 6.39 39.33
N HIS A 395 -3.23 6.61 39.58
CA HIS A 395 -4.26 6.59 38.55
C HIS A 395 -3.72 7.30 37.31
N ILE A 396 -3.30 6.51 36.31
CA ILE A 396 -3.27 6.99 34.95
C ILE A 396 -4.73 6.99 34.55
N THR A 397 -5.33 8.18 34.55
CA THR A 397 -6.49 8.44 33.72
C THR A 397 -6.07 8.07 32.30
N ASP A 398 -6.54 6.91 31.83
CA ASP A 398 -6.28 6.44 30.49
C ASP A 398 -7.08 7.29 29.50
N ASN A 399 -6.49 8.43 29.16
CA ASN A 399 -6.84 9.26 28.02
C ASN A 399 -5.60 9.31 27.11
N GLY A 400 -5.07 8.14 26.77
CA GLY A 400 -4.03 7.98 25.74
C GLY A 400 -4.62 7.78 24.34
N PRO A 401 -3.83 7.97 23.27
CA PRO A 401 -4.23 7.81 21.86
C PRO A 401 -4.55 6.35 21.45
N ASN A 402 -4.64 5.43 22.42
CA ASN A 402 -4.83 3.99 22.23
C ASN A 402 -6.24 3.58 21.77
N ASN A 403 -7.09 4.55 21.40
CA ASN A 403 -8.50 4.36 21.03
C ASN A 403 -8.84 4.94 19.64
N GLU A 404 -7.88 5.46 18.88
CA GLU A 404 -8.16 6.17 17.62
C GLU A 404 -8.65 5.22 16.51
N TRP A 405 -7.98 4.08 16.33
CA TRP A 405 -8.39 3.05 15.37
C TRP A 405 -9.59 2.21 15.86
N ARG A 406 -9.72 2.00 17.18
CA ARG A 406 -10.92 1.36 17.78
C ARG A 406 -12.20 2.12 17.42
N ARG A 407 -12.15 3.46 17.44
CA ARG A 407 -13.27 4.31 17.00
C ARG A 407 -13.57 4.17 15.50
N LEU A 408 -12.57 3.86 14.67
CA LEU A 408 -12.75 3.67 13.23
C LEU A 408 -13.49 2.37 12.94
N GLU A 409 -13.09 1.27 13.57
CA GLU A 409 -13.76 -0.02 13.38
C GLU A 409 -15.12 -0.06 14.10
N GLU A 410 -15.25 0.54 15.29
CA GLU A 410 -16.56 0.77 15.91
C GLU A 410 -17.49 1.58 14.99
N ALA A 411 -17.00 2.63 14.33
CA ALA A 411 -17.79 3.40 13.37
C ALA A 411 -18.18 2.56 12.14
N LYS A 412 -17.27 1.71 11.64
CA LYS A 412 -17.55 0.77 10.55
C LYS A 412 -18.61 -0.26 10.96
N LEU A 413 -18.45 -0.93 12.10
CA LEU A 413 -19.42 -1.90 12.65
C LEU A 413 -20.78 -1.28 12.97
N GLN A 414 -20.82 -0.02 13.43
CA GLN A 414 -22.06 0.73 13.61
C GLN A 414 -22.75 1.04 12.28
N SER A 415 -21.99 1.31 11.21
CA SER A 415 -22.56 1.54 9.87
C SER A 415 -23.23 0.30 9.26
N TYR A 416 -22.76 -0.91 9.60
CA TYR A 416 -23.40 -2.17 9.18
C TYR A 416 -24.65 -2.54 9.98
N ARG A 417 -24.92 -1.87 11.11
CA ARG A 417 -26.08 -2.17 11.99
C ARG A 417 -27.36 -1.40 11.61
N PHE A 418 -27.35 -0.63 10.51
CA PHE A 418 -28.50 0.17 10.06
C PHE A 418 -29.05 -0.24 8.69
#